data_AF-A0A9D4MM28-F1
#
_entry.id   AF-A0A9D4MM28-F1
#
_cell.length_a   1.000
_cell.length_b   1.000
_cell.length_c   1.000
_cell.angle_alpha   90.00
_cell.angle_beta   90.00
_cell.angle_gamma   90.00
#
_symmetry.space_group_name_H-M   'P 1'
#
loop_
_entity.id
_entity.type
_entity.pdbx_description
1 polymer ?
#
loop_
_entity_poly.entity_id
_entity_poly.type
_entity_poly.pdbx_seq_one_letter_code
_entity_poly.pdbx_strand_id
1 'polypeptide(L)'
;MSATKSRATGYGLLMAKQVGDYIRLWTVGGKPSSLERCRSLNVNRLRNISRATFRGLIKLQDLYLSNNTFESIDDGVFEVVTNLTKLYLSNNQLRNISRATFRGLIKLQYLEREREIEERRERVRDSESALRSRDSRDIEIVETR
;
A
#
# COMPACT_ATOMS: atom_id res chain seq x y z
N MET A 1 -1.01 -12.16 -41.56
CA MET A 1 -1.13 -12.49 -40.11
C MET A 1 -2.30 -11.69 -39.56
N SER A 2 -3.32 -12.37 -39.05
CA SER A 2 -4.65 -11.83 -38.82
C SER A 2 -4.69 -10.80 -37.69
N ALA A 3 -5.13 -9.58 -37.98
CA ALA A 3 -5.36 -8.53 -37.00
C ALA A 3 -6.80 -8.62 -36.49
N THR A 4 -7.00 -9.20 -35.31
CA THR A 4 -8.32 -9.22 -34.67
C THR A 4 -8.57 -7.85 -34.03
N LYS A 5 -9.36 -7.01 -34.69
CA LYS A 5 -9.93 -5.77 -34.14
C LYS A 5 -10.81 -6.12 -32.94
N SER A 6 -10.26 -6.03 -31.72
CA SER A 6 -11.04 -6.09 -30.50
C SER A 6 -11.68 -4.73 -30.23
N ARG A 7 -13.01 -4.66 -30.40
CA ARG A 7 -13.86 -3.62 -29.81
C ARG A 7 -13.81 -3.79 -28.28
N ALA A 8 -13.01 -2.95 -27.60
CA ALA A 8 -13.04 -2.86 -26.13
C ALA A 8 -12.83 -1.39 -25.68
N THR A 9 -13.96 -0.69 -25.50
CA THR A 9 -14.20 0.30 -24.43
C THR A 9 -12.99 0.93 -23.73
N GLY A 10 -12.44 2.06 -24.18
CA GLY A 10 -11.77 3.04 -23.29
C GLY A 10 -10.61 2.59 -22.36
N TYR A 11 -10.05 1.40 -22.50
CA TYR A 11 -9.03 0.85 -21.59
C TYR A 11 -7.64 1.28 -22.06
N GLY A 12 -7.23 2.48 -21.70
CA GLY A 12 -5.80 2.78 -21.68
C GLY A 12 -5.10 1.89 -20.66
N LEU A 13 -3.96 1.30 -20.99
CA LEU A 13 -3.16 0.59 -20.00
C LEU A 13 -2.22 1.62 -19.36
N LEU A 14 -2.45 1.98 -18.09
CA LEU A 14 -1.49 2.80 -17.35
C LEU A 14 -0.27 1.94 -17.04
N MET A 15 0.93 2.42 -17.28
CA MET A 15 2.17 1.72 -16.96
C MET A 15 3.01 2.63 -16.07
N ALA A 16 3.84 2.03 -15.23
CA ALA A 16 4.75 2.75 -14.35
C ALA A 16 6.17 2.21 -14.41
N LYS A 17 7.12 3.10 -14.17
CA LYS A 17 8.51 2.73 -13.93
C LYS A 17 9.10 3.65 -12.87
N GLN A 18 9.79 3.05 -11.91
CA GLN A 18 10.64 3.78 -10.97
C GLN A 18 11.86 4.33 -11.74
N VAL A 19 12.09 5.63 -11.66
CA VAL A 19 13.23 6.33 -12.26
C VAL A 19 13.86 7.19 -11.17
N GLY A 20 14.94 6.68 -10.56
CA GLY A 20 15.51 7.31 -9.35
C GLY A 20 14.46 7.38 -8.24
N ASP A 21 14.20 8.58 -7.74
CA ASP A 21 13.30 8.83 -6.60
C ASP A 21 11.84 9.08 -7.00
N TYR A 22 11.53 9.11 -8.30
CA TYR A 22 10.17 9.35 -8.79
C TYR A 22 9.65 8.22 -9.66
N ILE A 23 8.33 8.13 -9.76
CA ILE A 23 7.65 7.21 -10.66
C ILE A 23 7.20 7.96 -11.89
N ARG A 24 7.63 7.46 -13.06
CA ARG A 24 7.11 7.92 -14.34
C ARG A 24 5.91 7.04 -14.72
N LEU A 25 4.76 7.67 -14.95
CA LEU A 25 3.59 7.02 -15.53
C LEU A 25 3.49 7.33 -17.02
N TRP A 26 2.99 6.38 -17.80
CA TRP A 26 2.55 6.60 -19.17
C TRP A 26 1.38 5.69 -19.50
N THR A 27 0.49 6.13 -20.38
CA THR A 27 -0.61 5.30 -20.87
C THR A 27 -0.28 4.73 -22.24
N VAL A 28 -0.48 3.42 -22.43
CA VAL A 28 -0.48 2.80 -23.75
C VAL A 28 -1.92 2.82 -24.25
N GLY A 29 -2.23 3.77 -25.13
CA GLY A 29 -3.59 4.05 -25.61
C GLY A 29 -4.47 4.77 -24.57
N GLY A 30 -5.49 5.50 -25.05
CA GLY A 30 -6.46 6.20 -24.19
C GLY A 30 -5.93 7.46 -23.49
N LYS A 31 -6.82 8.17 -22.79
CA LYS A 31 -6.47 9.34 -21.97
C LYS A 31 -6.34 8.90 -20.50
N PRO A 32 -5.32 9.34 -19.75
CA PRO A 32 -5.20 9.03 -18.33
C PRO A 32 -6.43 9.45 -17.52
N SER A 33 -7.07 10.54 -17.92
CA SER A 33 -8.25 11.10 -17.26
C SER A 33 -9.54 10.29 -17.41
N SER A 34 -9.58 9.30 -18.31
CA SER A 34 -10.71 8.37 -18.42
C SER A 34 -10.53 7.08 -17.62
N LEU A 35 -9.39 6.91 -16.93
CA LEU A 35 -9.12 5.70 -16.17
C LEU A 35 -9.91 5.66 -14.87
N GLU A 36 -10.70 4.60 -14.71
CA GLU A 36 -11.45 4.32 -13.48
C GLU A 36 -10.75 3.29 -12.59
N ARG A 37 -9.92 2.42 -13.17
CA ARG A 37 -9.21 1.38 -12.43
C ARG A 37 -7.75 1.31 -12.83
N CYS A 38 -6.87 1.23 -11.85
CA CYS A 38 -5.43 1.13 -12.06
C CYS A 38 -4.86 -0.09 -11.32
N ARG A 39 -4.75 -1.21 -12.05
CA ARG A 39 -4.20 -2.48 -11.53
C ARG A 39 -2.73 -2.68 -11.83
N SER A 40 -2.22 -2.01 -12.84
CA SER A 40 -0.88 -2.18 -13.38
C SER A 40 0.25 -1.71 -12.46
N LEU A 41 -0.07 -0.95 -11.41
CA LEU A 41 0.90 -0.56 -10.39
C LEU A 41 1.11 -1.64 -9.33
N ASN A 42 0.23 -2.65 -9.26
CA ASN A 42 0.38 -3.82 -8.40
C ASN A 42 1.57 -4.67 -8.87
N VAL A 43 2.30 -5.29 -7.95
CA VAL A 43 3.44 -6.18 -8.25
C VAL A 43 4.54 -5.46 -9.04
N ASN A 44 5.01 -4.34 -8.50
CA ASN A 44 6.16 -3.63 -9.03
C ASN A 44 7.23 -3.45 -7.94
N ARG A 45 8.34 -2.78 -8.27
CA ARG A 45 9.39 -2.41 -7.30
C ARG A 45 9.35 -0.92 -6.99
N LEU A 46 8.14 -0.38 -6.85
CA LEU A 46 7.94 1.04 -6.57
C LEU A 46 8.33 1.32 -5.12
N ARG A 47 9.04 2.42 -4.90
CA ARG A 47 9.55 2.80 -3.57
C ARG A 47 8.86 4.03 -3.02
N ASN A 48 8.62 5.04 -3.86
CA ASN A 48 8.00 6.30 -3.48
C ASN A 48 6.92 6.70 -4.47
N ILE A 49 5.78 7.18 -3.98
CA ILE A 49 4.72 7.80 -4.77
C ILE A 49 4.57 9.26 -4.35
N SER A 50 4.21 10.14 -5.28
CA SER A 50 3.99 11.56 -5.02
C SER A 50 2.63 12.01 -5.52
N ARG A 51 2.15 13.17 -5.07
CA ARG A 51 0.94 13.80 -5.63
C ARG A 51 0.99 13.95 -7.15
N ALA A 52 2.18 14.26 -7.69
CA ALA A 52 2.36 14.42 -9.13
C ALA A 52 2.15 13.10 -9.89
N THR A 53 2.39 11.95 -9.25
CA THR A 53 2.18 10.62 -9.84
C THR A 53 0.73 10.42 -10.25
N PHE A 54 -0.24 10.87 -9.47
CA PHE A 54 -1.67 10.65 -9.74
C PHE A 54 -2.36 11.83 -10.44
N ARG A 55 -1.60 12.83 -10.88
CA ARG A 55 -2.15 14.04 -11.49
C ARG A 55 -2.93 13.70 -12.77
N GLY A 56 -4.18 14.15 -12.83
CA GLY A 56 -5.05 13.94 -13.99
C GLY A 56 -5.84 12.63 -13.99
N LEU A 57 -5.62 11.73 -13.03
CA LEU A 57 -6.41 10.50 -12.84
C LEU A 57 -7.72 10.77 -12.09
N ILE A 58 -8.45 11.82 -12.50
CA ILE A 58 -9.60 12.35 -11.77
C ILE A 58 -10.79 11.38 -11.69
N LYS A 59 -10.86 10.38 -12.56
CA LYS A 59 -11.92 9.37 -12.58
C LYS A 59 -11.56 8.08 -11.85
N LEU A 60 -10.35 8.00 -11.29
CA LEU A 60 -9.86 6.78 -10.66
C LEU A 60 -10.71 6.42 -9.43
N GLN A 61 -11.21 5.18 -9.42
CA GLN A 61 -12.04 4.59 -8.36
C GLN A 61 -11.28 3.47 -7.65
N ASP A 62 -10.61 2.60 -8.41
CA ASP A 62 -9.87 1.46 -7.85
C ASP A 62 -8.36 1.63 -8.11
N LEU A 63 -7.56 1.68 -7.04
CA LEU A 63 -6.10 1.80 -7.11
C LEU A 63 -5.42 0.64 -6.41
N TYR A 64 -4.66 -0.13 -7.18
CA TYR A 64 -3.92 -1.28 -6.67
C TYR A 64 -2.42 -0.96 -6.61
N LEU A 65 -1.88 -0.89 -5.39
CA LEU A 65 -0.48 -0.62 -5.09
C LEU A 65 0.14 -1.76 -4.26
N SER A 66 -0.55 -2.89 -4.15
CA SER A 66 -0.04 -4.06 -3.43
C SER A 66 1.25 -4.61 -4.03
N ASN A 67 1.98 -5.41 -3.26
CA ASN A 67 3.22 -6.07 -3.69
C ASN A 67 4.25 -5.08 -4.27
N ASN A 68 4.49 -4.00 -3.55
CA ASN A 68 5.54 -3.02 -3.86
C ASN A 68 6.53 -2.95 -2.68
N THR A 69 7.43 -1.97 -2.73
CA THR A 69 8.44 -1.75 -1.69
C THR A 69 8.25 -0.40 -1.02
N PHE A 70 7.00 0.07 -0.87
CA PHE A 70 6.72 1.33 -0.20
C PHE A 70 7.07 1.22 1.30
N GLU A 71 7.99 2.04 1.78
CA GLU A 71 8.35 2.13 3.21
C GLU A 71 7.50 3.16 3.96
N SER A 72 7.11 4.22 3.25
CA SER A 72 6.22 5.29 3.72
C SER A 72 5.43 5.86 2.54
N ILE A 73 4.33 6.55 2.86
CA ILE A 73 3.55 7.31 1.88
C ILE A 73 3.32 8.69 2.49
N ASP A 74 3.79 9.71 1.79
CA ASP A 74 3.69 11.10 2.24
C ASP A 74 2.22 11.54 2.42
N ASP A 75 2.04 12.53 3.29
CA ASP A 75 0.74 13.11 3.55
C ASP A 75 0.16 13.77 2.29
N GLY A 76 -1.14 13.53 2.06
CA GLY A 76 -1.88 14.12 0.95
C GLY A 76 -1.48 13.60 -0.45
N VAL A 77 -0.71 12.52 -0.58
CA VAL A 77 -0.37 11.91 -1.89
C VAL A 77 -1.62 11.61 -2.74
N PHE A 78 -2.73 11.28 -2.09
CA PHE A 78 -3.98 10.93 -2.75
C PHE A 78 -4.98 12.10 -2.87
N GLU A 79 -4.61 13.33 -2.52
CA GLU A 79 -5.51 14.51 -2.56
C GLU A 79 -6.09 14.78 -3.96
N VAL A 80 -5.39 14.37 -5.01
CA VAL A 80 -5.78 14.59 -6.40
C VAL A 80 -6.73 13.53 -6.97
N VAL A 81 -6.90 12.39 -6.28
CA VAL A 81 -7.77 11.27 -6.70
C VAL A 81 -9.01 11.16 -5.81
N THR A 82 -9.79 12.24 -5.76
CA THR A 82 -10.96 12.38 -4.88
C THR A 82 -12.11 11.40 -5.15
N ASN A 83 -12.10 10.73 -6.31
CA ASN A 83 -13.09 9.72 -6.67
C ASN A 83 -12.71 8.29 -6.28
N LEU A 84 -11.56 8.11 -5.62
CA LEU A 84 -11.09 6.79 -5.22
C LEU A 84 -12.01 6.17 -4.16
N THR A 85 -12.49 4.96 -4.44
CA THR A 85 -13.37 4.16 -3.58
C THR A 85 -12.65 2.96 -2.97
N LYS A 86 -11.65 2.41 -3.67
CA LYS A 86 -10.87 1.25 -3.22
C LYS A 86 -9.37 1.48 -3.36
N LEU A 87 -8.65 1.27 -2.26
CA LEU A 87 -7.20 1.38 -2.21
C LEU A 87 -6.59 0.11 -1.63
N TYR A 88 -5.67 -0.50 -2.37
CA TYR A 88 -4.99 -1.73 -1.99
C TYR A 88 -3.50 -1.47 -1.77
N LEU A 89 -3.00 -1.69 -0.55
CA LEU A 89 -1.63 -1.43 -0.11
C LEU A 89 -0.96 -2.65 0.54
N SER A 90 -1.58 -3.83 0.48
CA SER A 90 -1.04 -5.09 1.03
C SER A 90 0.33 -5.46 0.46
N ASN A 91 1.14 -6.20 1.21
CA ASN A 91 2.47 -6.66 0.80
C ASN A 91 3.39 -5.49 0.41
N ASN A 92 3.50 -4.52 1.31
CA ASN A 92 4.45 -3.42 1.24
C ASN A 92 5.25 -3.36 2.55
N GLN A 93 6.23 -2.46 2.64
CA GLN A 93 7.07 -2.29 3.84
C GLN A 93 6.64 -1.08 4.68
N LEU A 94 5.35 -0.74 4.63
CA LEU A 94 4.80 0.48 5.23
C LEU A 94 4.89 0.42 6.75
N ARG A 95 5.79 1.23 7.33
CA ARG A 95 5.99 1.29 8.79
C ARG A 95 5.08 2.32 9.44
N ASN A 96 4.98 3.50 8.82
CA ASN A 96 4.16 4.60 9.32
C ASN A 96 3.15 5.01 8.24
N ILE A 97 1.87 4.93 8.57
CA ILE A 97 0.80 5.54 7.78
C ILE A 97 0.00 6.46 8.71
N SER A 98 -0.08 7.73 8.32
CA SER A 98 -0.82 8.73 9.08
C SER A 98 -2.26 8.82 8.54
N ARG A 99 -3.17 9.40 9.33
CA ARG A 99 -4.50 9.76 8.80
C ARG A 99 -4.41 10.82 7.70
N ALA A 100 -3.37 11.67 7.73
CA ALA A 100 -3.14 12.71 6.74
C ALA A 100 -2.66 12.15 5.39
N THR A 101 -2.10 10.94 5.34
CA THR A 101 -1.83 10.21 4.09
C THR A 101 -3.08 10.06 3.22
N PHE A 102 -4.23 9.77 3.84
CA PHE A 102 -5.51 9.55 3.15
C PHE A 102 -6.37 10.82 3.01
N ARG A 103 -5.78 11.99 3.26
CA ARG A 103 -6.49 13.26 3.12
C ARG A 103 -6.99 13.43 1.67
N GLY A 104 -8.24 13.87 1.53
CA GLY A 104 -8.90 14.06 0.24
C GLY A 104 -9.60 12.83 -0.34
N LEU A 105 -9.41 11.65 0.26
CA LEU A 105 -10.11 10.42 -0.12
C LEU A 105 -11.53 10.34 0.46
N ILE A 106 -12.35 11.34 0.14
CA ILE A 106 -13.71 11.50 0.71
C ILE A 106 -14.70 10.39 0.32
N LYS A 107 -14.40 9.63 -0.74
CA LYS A 107 -15.25 8.54 -1.25
C LYS A 107 -14.68 7.15 -0.94
N LEU A 108 -13.61 7.05 -0.16
CA LEU A 108 -12.97 5.77 0.13
C LEU A 108 -13.92 4.89 0.94
N GLN A 109 -14.22 3.72 0.40
CA GLN A 109 -15.09 2.71 1.02
C GLN A 109 -14.29 1.51 1.50
N TYR A 110 -13.17 1.23 0.83
CA TYR A 110 -12.34 0.06 1.10
C TYR A 110 -10.86 0.41 1.10
N LEU A 111 -10.18 0.06 2.18
CA LEU A 111 -8.74 0.19 2.33
C LEU A 111 -8.17 -1.16 2.78
N GLU A 112 -7.41 -1.81 1.91
CA GLU A 112 -6.65 -3.01 2.27
C GLU A 112 -5.23 -2.59 2.65
N ARG A 113 -4.86 -2.80 3.91
CA ARG A 113 -3.50 -2.64 4.41
C ARG A 113 -3.14 -3.89 5.22
N GLU A 114 -1.90 -4.35 5.08
CA GLU A 114 -1.40 -5.48 5.85
C GLU A 114 -1.31 -5.13 7.34
N ARG A 115 -1.85 -6.02 8.19
CA ARG A 115 -1.91 -5.88 9.66
C ARG A 115 -0.86 -6.74 10.37
N GLU A 116 -0.01 -7.45 9.62
CA GLU A 116 0.62 -8.69 10.10
C GLU A 116 1.80 -8.50 11.06
N ILE A 117 2.55 -7.38 10.99
CA ILE A 117 3.76 -7.21 11.82
C ILE A 117 3.44 -6.73 13.25
N GLU A 118 2.41 -5.91 13.45
CA GLU A 118 2.14 -5.35 14.79
C GLU A 118 1.48 -6.38 15.71
N GLU A 119 0.50 -7.14 15.24
CA GLU A 119 -0.16 -8.19 16.03
C GLU A 119 0.80 -9.34 16.39
N ARG A 120 1.73 -9.66 15.49
CA ARG A 120 2.70 -10.74 15.72
C ARG A 120 3.79 -10.30 16.68
N ARG A 121 4.18 -9.01 16.69
CA ARG A 121 5.10 -8.44 17.69
C ARG A 121 4.49 -8.37 19.08
N GLU A 122 3.20 -8.06 19.18
CA GLU A 122 2.47 -8.02 20.45
C GLU A 122 2.32 -9.43 21.05
N ARG A 123 1.94 -10.44 20.25
CA ARG A 123 1.89 -11.85 20.70
C ARG A 123 3.24 -12.36 21.22
N VAL A 124 4.35 -11.96 20.62
CA VAL A 124 5.70 -12.36 21.10
C VAL A 124 6.05 -11.63 22.40
N ARG A 125 5.72 -10.34 22.53
CA ARG A 125 5.96 -9.55 23.75
C ARG A 125 5.16 -10.08 24.96
N ASP A 126 3.90 -10.44 24.75
CA ASP A 126 3.06 -11.03 25.80
C ASP A 126 3.58 -12.41 26.23
N SER A 127 4.12 -13.18 25.29
CA SER A 127 4.71 -14.50 25.57
C SER A 127 6.02 -14.39 26.36
N GLU A 128 6.90 -13.44 26.03
CA GLU A 128 8.18 -13.21 26.72
C GLU A 128 8.01 -12.60 28.12
N SER A 129 7.04 -11.70 28.29
CA SER A 129 6.71 -11.13 29.61
C SER A 129 6.11 -12.16 30.57
N ALA A 130 5.31 -13.11 30.06
CA ALA A 130 4.80 -14.23 30.86
C ALA A 130 5.92 -15.16 31.34
N LEU A 131 6.92 -15.44 30.50
CA LEU A 131 8.09 -16.27 30.84
C LEU A 131 8.98 -15.59 31.90
N ARG A 132 9.26 -14.29 31.76
CA ARG A 132 10.05 -13.53 32.75
C ARG A 132 9.43 -13.49 34.14
N SER A 133 8.10 -13.60 34.27
CA SER A 133 7.44 -13.65 35.59
C SER A 133 7.54 -15.02 36.28
N ARG A 134 7.78 -16.10 35.52
CA ARG A 134 7.91 -17.47 36.04
C ARG A 134 9.30 -17.76 36.60
N ASP A 135 10.34 -17.19 36.00
CA ASP A 135 11.72 -17.43 36.45
C ASP A 135 12.09 -16.75 37.79
N SER A 136 11.25 -15.86 38.34
CA SER A 136 11.49 -15.18 39.63
C SER A 136 10.92 -15.90 40.87
N ARG A 137 10.39 -17.13 40.75
CA ARG A 137 9.83 -17.87 41.93
C ARG A 137 10.61 -19.10 42.37
N ASP A 138 11.61 -19.58 41.62
CA ASP A 138 12.23 -20.89 41.86
C ASP A 138 13.75 -20.85 42.13
N ILE A 139 14.27 -19.83 42.82
CA ILE A 139 15.63 -19.88 43.39
C ILE A 139 15.60 -19.46 44.87
N GLU A 140 14.95 -20.25 45.71
CA GLU A 140 15.41 -20.45 47.09
C GLU A 140 16.31 -21.68 47.09
N ILE A 141 17.62 -21.46 46.88
CA ILE A 141 18.62 -22.46 47.25
C ILE A 141 18.61 -22.50 48.77
N VAL A 142 17.92 -23.49 49.32
CA VAL A 142 18.05 -23.87 50.73
C VAL A 142 19.44 -24.49 50.88
N GLU A 143 20.44 -23.67 51.22
CA GLU A 143 21.67 -24.16 51.84
C GLU A 143 21.33 -24.64 53.26
N THR A 144 20.98 -25.91 53.40
CA THR A 144 21.00 -26.57 54.70
C THR A 144 22.41 -27.08 54.98
N ARG A 145 22.95 -26.53 56.08
CA ARG A 145 24.21 -26.82 56.77
C ARG A 145 24.60 -28.30 56.87
#